data_AF-A0AAN7QJ75-F1
#
_entry.id   AF-A0AAN7QJ75-F1
#
_cell.length_a   1.000
_cell.length_b   1.000
_cell.length_c   1.000
_cell.angle_alpha   90.00
_cell.angle_beta   90.00
_cell.angle_gamma   90.00
#
_symmetry.space_group_name_H-M   'P 1'
#
loop_
_entity.id
_entity.type
_entity.pdbx_description
1 polymer ?
#
loop_
_entity_poly.entity_id
_entity_poly.type
_entity_poly.pdbx_seq_one_letter_code
_entity_poly.pdbx_strand_id
1 'polypeptide(L)'
;MLQVLIFICACITLTTQNEPQLKIDQGILKGTFKKSFDGKEYSSFTGIPYAEPPIGQLRFKAPVPAGSWEDLSNKNNQQDIKDLASDFNKYLPYLLMFSDSKLPKNEVSEKVRQYYFGDRNINDTTKDVVTNMLTDVWFHVPAHNAVYIHTRYTNQNVYFYLFGYRGSSTICLLLTEGKDPYDYGVCHTDKLLYLFNIFPIEYSEKDKLMNKLLSTLWINFAKTGYGTYKLYLSVLILSNPTPTTNASIKTKSVPVSSNNMEYLFIKNNEDLEMRDKLNAERINFWKSVAFNSRLESIKDEL
;
A
#
# COMPACT_ATOMS: atom_id res chain seq x y z
N MET A 1 -52.55 22.60 23.99
CA MET A 1 -52.98 22.51 22.57
C MET A 1 -52.51 23.78 21.90
N LEU A 2 -51.31 23.79 21.31
CA LEU A 2 -50.82 24.92 20.51
C LEU A 2 -49.68 24.44 19.60
N GLN A 3 -49.99 24.28 18.32
CA GLN A 3 -49.00 24.21 17.24
C GLN A 3 -48.58 25.64 16.91
N VAL A 4 -47.28 25.90 16.77
CA VAL A 4 -46.77 27.04 16.00
C VAL A 4 -45.56 26.57 15.20
N LEU A 5 -45.73 26.58 13.89
CA LEU A 5 -44.71 26.46 12.86
C LEU A 5 -44.21 27.89 12.56
N ILE A 6 -42.95 28.22 12.84
CA ILE A 6 -42.24 29.33 12.17
C ILE A 6 -40.80 28.89 11.91
N PHE A 7 -40.45 28.97 10.63
CA PHE A 7 -39.15 28.72 10.03
C PHE A 7 -38.33 30.03 10.04
N ILE A 8 -37.00 29.90 9.99
CA ILE A 8 -35.98 30.92 9.65
C ILE A 8 -35.50 31.82 10.81
N CYS A 9 -34.31 31.50 11.33
CA CYS A 9 -33.07 32.30 11.18
C CYS A 9 -32.09 31.89 12.28
N ALA A 10 -31.53 30.67 12.19
CA ALA A 10 -30.34 30.34 12.96
C ALA A 10 -29.14 30.73 12.10
N CYS A 11 -28.51 31.85 12.47
CA CYS A 11 -27.19 32.25 12.02
C CYS A 11 -26.19 31.09 12.24
N ILE A 12 -26.05 30.21 11.26
CA ILE A 12 -24.78 29.54 11.02
C ILE A 12 -24.00 30.53 10.19
N THR A 13 -23.25 31.41 10.84
CA THR A 13 -22.06 31.93 10.18
C THR A 13 -21.20 30.71 9.90
N LEU A 14 -21.25 30.23 8.65
CA LEU A 14 -20.14 29.52 8.06
C LEU A 14 -18.95 30.45 8.24
N THR A 15 -18.18 30.29 9.31
CA THR A 15 -16.81 30.79 9.34
C THR A 15 -16.11 30.00 8.25
N THR A 16 -16.10 30.54 7.05
CA THR A 16 -15.11 30.19 6.04
C THR A 16 -13.77 30.53 6.68
N GLN A 17 -13.16 29.55 7.36
CA GLN A 17 -11.80 29.70 7.81
C GLN A 17 -11.00 29.91 6.53
N ASN A 18 -10.53 31.15 6.29
CA ASN A 18 -9.88 31.50 5.05
C ASN A 18 -8.74 30.51 4.82
N GLU A 19 -8.85 29.69 3.78
CA GLU A 19 -7.81 28.74 3.39
C GLU A 19 -6.47 29.49 3.23
N PRO A 20 -5.34 28.95 3.72
CA PRO A 20 -4.07 29.65 3.62
C PRO A 20 -3.71 29.87 2.15
N GLN A 21 -3.33 31.09 1.81
CA GLN A 21 -2.87 31.46 0.47
C GLN A 21 -1.39 31.88 0.51
N LEU A 22 -0.62 31.45 -0.48
CA LEU A 22 0.80 31.80 -0.63
C LEU A 22 1.07 32.26 -2.05
N LYS A 23 1.59 33.48 -2.23
CA LYS A 23 2.01 34.00 -3.53
C LYS A 23 3.45 33.59 -3.82
N ILE A 24 3.68 32.97 -4.97
CA ILE A 24 4.98 32.62 -5.55
C ILE A 24 5.09 33.20 -6.96
N ASP A 25 6.26 33.12 -7.59
CA ASP A 25 6.50 33.66 -8.94
C ASP A 25 5.56 33.06 -10.00
N GLN A 26 5.16 31.81 -9.81
CA GLN A 26 4.28 31.07 -10.71
C GLN A 26 2.78 31.24 -10.42
N GLY A 27 2.38 31.99 -9.38
CA GLY A 27 0.97 32.25 -9.06
C GLY A 27 0.64 32.22 -7.57
N ILE A 28 -0.66 32.11 -7.25
CA ILE A 28 -1.15 32.00 -5.88
C ILE A 28 -1.50 30.54 -5.58
N LEU A 29 -0.85 29.97 -4.58
CA LEU A 29 -1.15 28.65 -4.04
C LEU A 29 -2.26 28.77 -3.00
N LYS A 30 -3.24 27.86 -3.06
CA LYS A 30 -4.23 27.63 -1.99
C LYS A 30 -3.84 26.36 -1.24
N GLY A 31 -3.85 26.44 0.09
CA GLY A 31 -3.50 25.33 0.97
C GLY A 31 -4.62 24.98 1.93
N THR A 32 -4.30 24.15 2.91
CA THR A 32 -5.18 23.78 4.03
C THR A 32 -4.42 23.89 5.35
N PHE A 33 -5.10 24.17 6.45
CA PHE A 33 -4.48 24.04 7.78
C PHE A 33 -4.46 22.57 8.21
N LYS A 34 -3.32 22.11 8.70
CA LYS A 34 -3.11 20.76 9.25
C LYS A 34 -2.48 20.87 10.64
N LYS A 35 -2.60 19.81 11.44
CA LYS A 35 -1.88 19.68 12.72
C LYS A 35 -0.72 18.71 12.57
N SER A 36 0.42 19.03 13.17
CA SER A 36 1.55 18.11 13.33
C SER A 36 1.30 17.14 14.47
N PHE A 37 2.16 16.14 14.61
CA PHE A 37 2.05 15.09 15.63
C PHE A 37 2.07 15.63 17.07
N ASP A 38 2.77 16.75 17.31
CA ASP A 38 2.80 17.48 18.59
C ASP A 38 1.63 18.48 18.75
N GLY A 39 0.66 18.46 17.83
CA GLY A 39 -0.57 19.26 17.88
C GLY A 39 -0.46 20.68 17.33
N LYS A 40 0.71 21.09 16.80
CA LYS A 40 0.93 22.43 16.25
C LYS A 40 0.24 22.59 14.88
N GLU A 41 -0.51 23.66 14.71
CA GLU A 41 -1.15 23.97 13.43
C GLU A 41 -0.12 24.54 12.43
N TYR A 42 -0.19 24.11 11.18
CA TYR A 42 0.64 24.58 10.08
C TYR A 42 -0.15 24.66 8.78
N SER A 43 0.24 25.55 7.88
CA SER A 43 -0.31 25.63 6.52
C SER A 43 0.34 24.57 5.61
N SER A 44 -0.47 23.76 4.94
CA SER A 44 -0.06 22.70 4.03
C SER A 44 -0.49 23.03 2.60
N PHE A 45 0.48 23.13 1.70
CA PHE A 45 0.26 23.31 0.26
C PHE A 45 0.77 22.05 -0.45
N THR A 46 -0.13 21.32 -1.11
CA THR A 46 0.19 20.04 -1.76
C THR A 46 -0.07 20.11 -3.27
N GLY A 47 0.56 19.21 -4.04
CA GLY A 47 0.36 19.16 -5.49
C GLY A 47 1.08 20.28 -6.26
N ILE A 48 2.01 21.00 -5.61
CA ILE A 48 2.86 22.00 -6.26
C ILE A 48 3.86 21.26 -7.14
N PRO A 49 3.83 21.41 -8.46
CA PRO A 49 4.79 20.73 -9.31
C PRO A 49 6.14 21.43 -9.19
N TYR A 50 7.16 20.64 -8.86
CA TYR A 50 8.49 21.14 -8.55
C TYR A 50 9.40 21.22 -9.78
N ALA A 51 9.28 20.25 -10.69
CA ALA A 51 10.15 20.11 -11.85
C ALA A 51 9.45 19.36 -12.99
N GLU A 52 9.96 19.54 -14.22
CA GLU A 52 9.59 18.73 -15.37
C GLU A 52 9.88 17.25 -15.11
N PRO A 53 9.06 16.30 -15.63
CA PRO A 53 9.27 14.87 -15.42
C PRO A 53 10.67 14.42 -15.87
N PRO A 54 11.43 13.65 -15.05
CA PRO A 54 12.81 13.26 -15.36
C PRO A 54 12.86 12.05 -16.33
N ILE A 55 12.22 12.19 -17.48
CA ILE A 55 12.08 11.14 -18.51
C ILE A 55 12.94 11.44 -19.75
N GLY A 56 13.27 10.38 -20.51
CA GLY A 56 14.07 10.50 -21.74
C GLY A 56 15.41 11.19 -21.50
N GLN A 57 15.64 12.31 -22.20
CA GLN A 57 16.88 13.10 -22.10
C GLN A 57 17.05 13.84 -20.77
N LEU A 58 16.01 13.90 -19.93
CA LEU A 58 16.04 14.50 -18.59
C LEU A 58 16.37 13.49 -17.49
N ARG A 59 16.42 12.19 -17.81
CA ARG A 59 16.77 11.16 -16.83
C ARG A 59 18.20 11.40 -16.33
N PHE A 60 18.37 11.42 -15.02
CA PHE A 60 19.66 11.66 -14.32
C PHE A 60 20.28 13.05 -14.53
N LYS A 61 19.51 14.04 -15.01
CA LYS A 61 19.95 15.44 -15.05
C LYS A 61 19.42 16.22 -13.86
N ALA A 62 19.99 17.42 -13.64
CA ALA A 62 19.47 18.36 -12.67
C ALA A 62 17.98 18.68 -12.97
N PRO A 63 17.13 18.87 -11.94
CA PRO A 63 15.72 19.19 -12.13
C PRO A 63 15.54 20.45 -12.99
N VAL A 64 14.68 20.37 -14.00
CA VAL A 64 14.26 21.54 -14.79
C VAL A 64 13.02 22.12 -14.14
N PRO A 65 12.97 23.43 -13.80
CA PRO A 65 11.78 24.04 -13.22
C PRO A 65 10.58 23.84 -14.12
N ALA A 66 9.43 23.54 -13.54
CA ALA A 66 8.23 23.33 -14.35
C ALA A 66 7.51 24.65 -14.70
N GLY A 67 6.72 24.62 -15.78
CA GLY A 67 6.08 25.80 -16.39
C GLY A 67 5.02 26.54 -15.54
N SER A 68 4.34 27.54 -16.11
CA SER A 68 3.30 28.36 -15.44
C SER A 68 1.99 27.60 -15.21
N TRP A 69 1.31 27.86 -14.08
CA TRP A 69 0.26 27.00 -13.51
C TRP A 69 -1.18 27.53 -13.57
N GLU A 70 -1.65 28.02 -14.72
CA GLU A 70 -3.03 28.54 -14.81
C GLU A 70 -4.12 27.47 -14.56
N ASP A 71 -3.82 26.17 -14.75
CA ASP A 71 -4.83 25.08 -14.68
C ASP A 71 -4.79 24.19 -13.41
N LEU A 72 -3.88 24.43 -12.44
CA LEU A 72 -3.68 23.51 -11.30
C LEU A 72 -4.17 24.05 -9.95
N SER A 73 -4.71 25.27 -9.88
CA SER A 73 -5.07 25.95 -8.62
C SER A 73 -6.20 25.31 -7.81
N ASN A 74 -6.82 24.22 -8.28
CA ASN A 74 -7.99 23.59 -7.67
C ASN A 74 -7.79 22.12 -7.24
N LYS A 75 -6.56 21.57 -7.27
CA LYS A 75 -6.35 20.16 -6.89
C LYS A 75 -6.10 20.02 -5.39
N ASN A 76 -7.16 19.70 -4.63
CA ASN A 76 -7.05 19.15 -3.29
C ASN A 76 -7.03 17.61 -3.38
N ASN A 77 -5.99 16.95 -2.84
CA ASN A 77 -5.83 15.49 -2.89
C ASN A 77 -6.77 14.73 -1.92
N GLN A 78 -7.95 15.28 -1.64
CA GLN A 78 -8.97 14.65 -0.78
C GLN A 78 -10.13 14.07 -1.59
N GLN A 79 -10.02 14.06 -2.93
CA GLN A 79 -11.10 13.67 -3.82
C GLN A 79 -10.86 12.37 -4.60
N ASP A 80 -9.80 11.62 -4.31
CA ASP A 80 -9.31 10.52 -5.13
C ASP A 80 -10.35 9.43 -5.51
N ILE A 81 -11.23 9.01 -4.58
CA ILE A 81 -12.29 8.03 -4.89
C ILE A 81 -13.42 8.65 -5.72
N LYS A 82 -13.83 9.89 -5.42
CA LYS A 82 -14.90 10.54 -6.20
C LYS A 82 -14.41 10.94 -7.58
N ASP A 83 -13.14 11.31 -7.69
CA ASP A 83 -12.46 11.58 -8.95
C ASP A 83 -12.40 10.30 -9.78
N LEU A 84 -11.94 9.18 -9.21
CA LEU A 84 -11.94 7.89 -9.87
C LEU A 84 -13.35 7.44 -10.30
N ALA A 85 -14.37 7.72 -9.48
CA ALA A 85 -15.77 7.47 -9.81
C ALA A 85 -16.30 8.37 -10.92
N SER A 86 -15.83 9.62 -11.00
CA SER A 86 -16.28 10.62 -11.98
C SER A 86 -15.79 10.33 -13.39
N ASP A 87 -14.55 9.86 -13.53
CA ASP A 87 -13.93 9.58 -14.82
C ASP A 87 -12.83 8.52 -14.70
N PHE A 88 -13.26 7.26 -14.66
CA PHE A 88 -12.36 6.12 -14.49
C PHE A 88 -11.26 6.08 -15.57
N ASN A 89 -11.62 6.36 -16.82
CA ASN A 89 -10.68 6.31 -17.94
C ASN A 89 -9.63 7.43 -17.88
N LYS A 90 -9.98 8.59 -17.33
CA LYS A 90 -9.03 9.68 -17.09
C LYS A 90 -8.09 9.38 -15.94
N TYR A 91 -8.58 8.93 -14.79
CA TYR A 91 -7.77 8.84 -13.57
C TYR A 91 -6.98 7.54 -13.44
N LEU A 92 -7.52 6.42 -13.92
CA LEU A 92 -6.90 5.12 -13.77
C LEU A 92 -5.48 5.04 -14.37
N PRO A 93 -5.19 5.58 -15.57
CA PRO A 93 -3.84 5.50 -16.13
C PRO A 93 -2.77 6.19 -15.29
N TYR A 94 -3.13 7.23 -14.54
CA TYR A 94 -2.23 7.90 -13.61
C TYR A 94 -2.02 7.07 -12.35
N LEU A 95 -3.10 6.49 -11.80
CA LEU A 95 -3.05 5.64 -10.61
C LEU A 95 -2.29 4.34 -10.82
N LEU A 96 -2.36 3.77 -12.03
CA LEU A 96 -1.75 2.48 -12.34
C LEU A 96 -0.44 2.61 -13.13
N MET A 97 0.02 3.84 -13.41
CA MET A 97 1.27 4.12 -14.12
C MET A 97 1.40 3.34 -15.44
N PHE A 98 0.36 3.33 -16.27
CA PHE A 98 0.27 2.55 -17.53
C PHE A 98 1.25 2.97 -18.65
N SER A 99 2.42 3.54 -18.35
CA SER A 99 3.35 3.97 -19.41
C SER A 99 3.78 2.82 -20.33
N ASP A 100 3.73 1.58 -19.84
CA ASP A 100 4.35 0.43 -20.48
C ASP A 100 3.35 -0.64 -21.00
N SER A 101 2.03 -0.35 -20.99
CA SER A 101 1.03 -1.32 -21.50
C SER A 101 1.08 -1.44 -23.03
N LYS A 102 0.89 -2.67 -23.54
CA LYS A 102 0.75 -2.96 -24.97
C LYS A 102 -0.61 -2.52 -25.54
N LEU A 103 -1.62 -2.39 -24.68
CA LEU A 103 -2.97 -2.02 -25.08
C LEU A 103 -3.19 -0.51 -24.95
N PRO A 104 -4.08 0.09 -25.75
CA PRO A 104 -4.51 1.47 -25.55
C PRO A 104 -5.01 1.69 -24.13
N LYS A 105 -4.64 2.82 -23.50
CA LYS A 105 -4.98 3.12 -22.10
C LYS A 105 -6.47 2.99 -21.80
N ASN A 106 -7.34 3.43 -22.71
CA ASN A 106 -8.79 3.33 -22.54
C ASN A 106 -9.27 1.87 -22.53
N GLU A 107 -8.72 1.01 -23.39
CA GLU A 107 -9.06 -0.41 -23.41
C GLU A 107 -8.64 -1.11 -22.11
N VAL A 108 -7.45 -0.75 -21.59
CA VAL A 108 -7.00 -1.26 -20.28
C VAL A 108 -7.95 -0.81 -19.18
N SER A 109 -8.31 0.48 -19.16
CA SER A 109 -9.23 1.03 -18.17
C SER A 109 -10.61 0.36 -18.22
N GLU A 110 -11.17 0.12 -19.40
CA GLU A 110 -12.43 -0.60 -19.55
C GLU A 110 -12.36 -2.04 -19.03
N LYS A 111 -11.29 -2.77 -19.36
CA LYS A 111 -11.09 -4.15 -18.86
C LYS A 111 -10.93 -4.18 -17.34
N VAL A 112 -10.18 -3.24 -16.76
CA VAL A 112 -10.00 -3.14 -15.30
C VAL A 112 -11.31 -2.77 -14.61
N ARG A 113 -12.08 -1.82 -15.19
CA ARG A 113 -13.38 -1.42 -14.68
C ARG A 113 -14.33 -2.61 -14.64
N GLN A 114 -14.40 -3.37 -15.72
CA GLN A 114 -15.26 -4.54 -15.82
C GLN A 114 -14.83 -5.65 -14.85
N TYR A 115 -13.54 -5.95 -14.77
CA TYR A 115 -13.03 -7.04 -13.93
C TYR A 115 -13.23 -6.79 -12.43
N TYR A 116 -12.90 -5.59 -11.94
CA TYR A 116 -12.98 -5.30 -10.50
C TYR A 116 -14.37 -4.88 -10.06
N PHE A 117 -15.05 -4.04 -10.85
CA PHE A 117 -16.27 -3.40 -10.41
C PHE A 117 -17.51 -3.94 -11.13
N GLY A 118 -17.38 -4.45 -12.36
CA GLY A 118 -18.54 -4.81 -13.20
C GLY A 118 -19.49 -3.62 -13.31
N ASP A 119 -20.77 -3.82 -12.99
CA ASP A 119 -21.76 -2.72 -12.99
C ASP A 119 -21.81 -1.94 -11.67
N ARG A 120 -21.00 -2.29 -10.66
CA ARG A 120 -21.03 -1.62 -9.35
C ARG A 120 -20.51 -0.19 -9.45
N ASN A 121 -21.14 0.71 -8.69
CA ASN A 121 -20.69 2.10 -8.55
C ASN A 121 -19.43 2.18 -7.69
N ILE A 122 -18.51 3.08 -8.05
CA ILE A 122 -17.32 3.37 -7.24
C ILE A 122 -17.72 4.39 -6.17
N ASN A 123 -17.77 3.94 -4.93
CA ASN A 123 -18.08 4.76 -3.75
C ASN A 123 -17.55 4.09 -2.47
N ASP A 124 -17.91 4.62 -1.31
CA ASP A 124 -17.46 4.14 0.00
C ASP A 124 -17.73 2.65 0.25
N THR A 125 -18.76 2.05 -0.36
CA THR A 125 -19.07 0.61 -0.20
C THR A 125 -18.20 -0.31 -1.06
N THR A 126 -17.42 0.26 -1.97
CA THR A 126 -16.49 -0.47 -2.87
C THR A 126 -15.02 -0.16 -2.58
N LYS A 127 -14.72 0.41 -1.42
CA LYS A 127 -13.34 0.74 -0.99
C LYS A 127 -12.42 -0.48 -0.96
N ASP A 128 -12.94 -1.63 -0.56
CA ASP A 128 -12.23 -2.91 -0.57
C ASP A 128 -11.84 -3.32 -2.00
N VAL A 129 -12.72 -3.07 -2.98
CA VAL A 129 -12.46 -3.35 -4.40
C VAL A 129 -11.36 -2.45 -4.94
N VAL A 130 -11.42 -1.14 -4.64
CA VAL A 130 -10.35 -0.18 -4.95
C VAL A 130 -9.04 -0.62 -4.30
N THR A 131 -9.08 -1.02 -3.03
CA THR A 131 -7.92 -1.49 -2.26
C THR A 131 -7.29 -2.72 -2.90
N ASN A 132 -8.09 -3.71 -3.31
CA ASN A 132 -7.62 -4.90 -4.01
C ASN A 132 -6.97 -4.56 -5.36
N MET A 133 -7.62 -3.71 -6.17
CA MET A 133 -7.10 -3.27 -7.47
C MET A 133 -5.74 -2.59 -7.33
N LEU A 134 -5.61 -1.65 -6.40
CA LEU A 134 -4.35 -0.94 -6.15
C LEU A 134 -3.30 -1.87 -5.55
N THR A 135 -3.68 -2.74 -4.60
CA THR A 135 -2.76 -3.73 -4.02
C THR A 135 -2.15 -4.63 -5.09
N ASP A 136 -2.96 -5.06 -6.05
CA ASP A 136 -2.49 -5.94 -7.09
C ASP A 136 -1.48 -5.26 -8.01
N VAL A 137 -1.76 -4.05 -8.51
CA VAL A 137 -0.81 -3.39 -9.45
C VAL A 137 0.43 -2.81 -8.77
N TRP A 138 0.30 -2.27 -7.55
CA TRP A 138 1.42 -1.61 -6.87
C TRP A 138 2.33 -2.60 -6.15
N PHE A 139 1.81 -3.76 -5.72
CA PHE A 139 2.55 -4.69 -4.88
C PHE A 139 2.54 -6.13 -5.39
N HIS A 140 1.37 -6.77 -5.55
CA HIS A 140 1.35 -8.22 -5.82
C HIS A 140 1.88 -8.59 -7.20
N VAL A 141 1.51 -7.86 -8.25
CA VAL A 141 1.98 -8.13 -9.61
C VAL A 141 3.50 -7.89 -9.72
N PRO A 142 4.06 -6.75 -9.29
CA PRO A 142 5.51 -6.56 -9.26
C PRO A 142 6.25 -7.61 -8.41
N ALA A 143 5.73 -7.97 -7.23
CA ALA A 143 6.34 -8.99 -6.38
C ALA A 143 6.31 -10.37 -7.05
N HIS A 144 5.19 -10.75 -7.66
CA HIS A 144 5.08 -11.98 -8.44
C HIS A 144 6.10 -11.98 -9.58
N ASN A 145 6.26 -10.87 -10.30
CA ASN A 145 7.20 -10.81 -11.40
C ASN A 145 8.64 -10.88 -10.94
N ALA A 146 9.00 -10.20 -9.85
CA ALA A 146 10.33 -10.31 -9.24
C ALA A 146 10.65 -11.76 -8.86
N VAL A 147 9.73 -12.44 -8.16
CA VAL A 147 9.92 -13.85 -7.79
C VAL A 147 10.03 -14.73 -9.04
N TYR A 148 9.16 -14.56 -10.03
CA TYR A 148 9.20 -15.31 -11.30
C TYR A 148 10.54 -15.13 -12.03
N ILE A 149 11.02 -13.90 -12.15
CA ILE A 149 12.30 -13.57 -12.79
C ILE A 149 13.46 -14.23 -12.04
N HIS A 150 13.52 -14.05 -10.71
CA HIS A 150 14.63 -14.56 -9.91
C HIS A 150 14.67 -16.09 -9.88
N THR A 151 13.52 -16.78 -9.81
CA THR A 151 13.49 -18.26 -9.86
C THR A 151 13.83 -18.80 -11.24
N ARG A 152 13.52 -18.06 -12.32
CA ARG A 152 13.76 -18.50 -13.70
C ARG A 152 15.19 -18.30 -14.17
N TYR A 153 15.82 -17.19 -13.78
CA TYR A 153 17.09 -16.74 -14.36
C TYR A 153 18.26 -16.74 -13.38
N THR A 154 18.04 -17.08 -12.11
CA THR A 154 19.13 -17.24 -11.13
C THR A 154 19.14 -18.65 -10.54
N ASN A 155 20.30 -19.08 -10.06
CA ASN A 155 20.45 -20.34 -9.31
C ASN A 155 20.27 -20.15 -7.79
N GLN A 156 19.70 -19.02 -7.36
CA GLN A 156 19.55 -18.68 -5.95
C GLN A 156 18.18 -19.09 -5.43
N ASN A 157 18.14 -19.50 -4.15
CA ASN A 157 16.87 -19.77 -3.48
C ASN A 157 16.09 -18.47 -3.27
N VAL A 158 14.87 -18.42 -3.79
CA VAL A 158 13.95 -17.29 -3.61
C VAL A 158 12.93 -17.64 -2.53
N TYR A 159 12.83 -16.83 -1.49
CA TYR A 159 11.82 -16.98 -0.44
C TYR A 159 10.78 -15.88 -0.55
N PHE A 160 9.50 -16.27 -0.54
CA PHE A 160 8.38 -15.36 -0.67
C PHE A 160 7.43 -15.54 0.51
N TYR A 161 6.87 -14.43 1.02
CA TYR A 161 5.94 -14.48 2.15
C TYR A 161 4.85 -13.42 2.01
N LEU A 162 3.68 -13.74 2.54
CA LEU A 162 2.57 -12.81 2.71
C LEU A 162 2.40 -12.52 4.19
N PHE A 163 2.50 -11.25 4.57
CA PHE A 163 2.25 -10.79 5.93
C PHE A 163 0.75 -10.52 6.12
N GLY A 164 0.10 -11.33 6.96
CA GLY A 164 -1.35 -11.27 7.21
C GLY A 164 -1.74 -10.93 8.65
N TYR A 165 -0.76 -10.58 9.49
CA TYR A 165 -1.03 -10.22 10.88
C TYR A 165 -1.46 -8.77 11.03
N ARG A 166 -2.65 -8.56 11.59
CA ARG A 166 -3.19 -7.25 11.97
C ARG A 166 -2.90 -6.98 13.45
N GLY A 167 -2.08 -5.96 13.69
CA GLY A 167 -1.67 -5.53 15.01
C GLY A 167 -2.72 -4.81 15.84
N SER A 168 -2.37 -4.50 17.09
CA SER A 168 -3.13 -3.52 17.89
C SER A 168 -3.12 -2.11 17.29
N SER A 169 -2.07 -1.78 16.52
CA SER A 169 -1.90 -0.52 15.79
C SER A 169 -1.55 -0.80 14.33
N THR A 170 -1.95 0.11 13.45
CA THR A 170 -1.58 0.09 12.02
C THR A 170 -1.04 1.44 11.60
N ILE A 171 -0.21 1.47 10.55
CA ILE A 171 0.33 2.71 9.99
C ILE A 171 -0.80 3.63 9.52
N CYS A 172 -1.86 3.07 8.93
CA CYS A 172 -3.03 3.84 8.53
C CYS A 172 -3.68 4.56 9.72
N LEU A 173 -3.89 3.86 10.84
CA LEU A 173 -4.44 4.46 12.06
C LEU A 173 -3.53 5.58 12.60
N LEU A 174 -2.21 5.33 12.62
CA LEU A 174 -1.23 6.28 13.12
C LEU A 174 -1.15 7.56 12.26
N LEU A 175 -1.18 7.41 10.93
CA LEU A 175 -1.08 8.54 9.99
C LEU A 175 -2.38 9.34 9.86
N THR A 176 -3.52 8.72 10.21
CA THR A 176 -4.84 9.38 10.20
C THR A 176 -5.22 9.92 11.57
N GLU A 177 -4.38 9.78 12.59
CA GLU A 177 -4.69 10.12 13.99
C GLU A 177 -5.99 9.45 14.48
N GLY A 178 -6.25 8.22 14.02
CA GLY A 178 -7.48 7.50 14.33
C GLY A 178 -8.75 8.04 13.67
N LYS A 179 -8.64 8.98 12.72
CA LYS A 179 -9.81 9.63 12.10
C LYS A 179 -10.42 8.82 10.96
N ASP A 180 -9.70 7.86 10.37
CA ASP A 180 -10.30 6.96 9.38
C ASP A 180 -10.88 5.74 10.11
N PRO A 181 -12.23 5.60 10.14
CA PRO A 181 -12.89 4.50 10.84
C PRO A 181 -12.86 3.19 10.03
N TYR A 182 -12.35 3.21 8.80
CA TYR A 182 -12.41 2.05 7.92
C TYR A 182 -11.29 1.04 8.22
N ASP A 183 -11.67 -0.22 8.35
CA ASP A 183 -10.71 -1.32 8.50
C ASP A 183 -10.23 -1.80 7.11
N TYR A 184 -9.07 -1.30 6.68
CA TYR A 184 -8.40 -1.72 5.44
C TYR A 184 -7.65 -3.06 5.58
N GLY A 185 -7.74 -3.74 6.72
CA GLY A 185 -6.96 -4.94 7.01
C GLY A 185 -5.48 -4.62 7.27
N VAL A 186 -4.58 -5.45 6.76
CA VAL A 186 -3.13 -5.25 6.92
C VAL A 186 -2.64 -4.26 5.87
N CYS A 187 -2.23 -3.08 6.31
CA CYS A 187 -1.84 -1.99 5.42
C CYS A 187 -0.39 -2.11 4.97
N HIS A 188 -0.07 -1.38 3.91
CA HIS A 188 1.31 -1.22 3.48
C HIS A 188 2.16 -0.68 4.63
N THR A 189 3.38 -1.19 4.78
CA THR A 189 4.34 -0.90 5.87
C THR A 189 3.97 -1.32 7.30
N ASP A 190 2.79 -1.90 7.56
CA ASP A 190 2.44 -2.37 8.92
C ASP A 190 3.48 -3.36 9.49
N LYS A 191 4.03 -4.22 8.63
CA LYS A 191 5.09 -5.17 9.03
C LYS A 191 6.34 -4.49 9.60
N LEU A 192 6.61 -3.22 9.24
CA LEU A 192 7.78 -2.49 9.72
C LEU A 192 7.67 -2.11 11.19
N LEU A 193 6.46 -1.98 11.74
CA LEU A 193 6.23 -1.80 13.18
C LEU A 193 6.81 -2.97 14.00
N TYR A 194 6.94 -4.15 13.38
CA TYR A 194 7.47 -5.37 14.00
C TYR A 194 8.94 -5.61 13.71
N LEU A 195 9.61 -4.72 12.96
CA LEU A 195 11.03 -4.79 12.64
C LEU A 195 11.81 -3.59 13.17
N PHE A 196 11.17 -2.42 13.22
CA PHE A 196 11.81 -1.15 13.53
C PHE A 196 10.95 -0.34 14.49
N ASN A 197 11.61 0.43 15.36
CA ASN A 197 10.95 1.37 16.24
C ASN A 197 10.65 2.69 15.49
N ILE A 198 9.62 2.69 14.65
CA ILE A 198 9.24 3.84 13.81
C ILE A 198 8.40 4.85 14.57
N PHE A 199 7.46 4.36 15.37
CA PHE A 199 6.53 5.18 16.14
C PHE A 199 6.55 4.76 17.62
N PRO A 200 6.35 5.70 18.55
CA PRO A 200 6.23 5.40 19.98
C PRO A 200 4.86 4.78 20.28
N ILE A 201 4.67 3.52 19.91
CA ILE A 201 3.42 2.78 20.15
C ILE A 201 3.55 1.76 21.27
N GLU A 202 2.46 1.55 22.00
CA GLU A 202 2.36 0.50 23.00
C GLU A 202 1.98 -0.82 22.32
N TYR A 203 2.91 -1.79 22.36
CA TYR A 203 2.73 -3.09 21.75
C TYR A 203 2.01 -4.06 22.71
N SER A 204 0.96 -4.74 22.23
CA SER A 204 0.35 -5.83 22.98
C SER A 204 1.31 -7.03 23.11
N GLU A 205 1.01 -7.98 24.01
CA GLU A 205 1.82 -9.20 24.13
C GLU A 205 1.88 -9.99 22.81
N LYS A 206 0.79 -10.04 22.05
CA LYS A 206 0.77 -10.69 20.72
C LYS A 206 1.66 -9.96 19.72
N ASP A 207 1.71 -8.62 19.79
CA ASP A 207 2.58 -7.82 18.93
C ASP A 207 4.06 -8.03 19.25
N LYS A 208 4.41 -8.14 20.53
CA LYS A 208 5.79 -8.49 20.96
C LYS A 208 6.19 -9.86 20.45
N LEU A 209 5.28 -10.84 20.48
CA LEU A 209 5.52 -12.18 19.92
C LEU A 209 5.67 -12.14 18.39
N MET A 210 4.87 -11.34 17.68
CA MET A 210 5.03 -11.12 16.24
C MET A 210 6.36 -10.46 15.90
N ASN A 211 6.76 -9.41 16.65
CA ASN A 211 8.07 -8.78 16.51
C ASN A 211 9.20 -9.81 16.65
N LYS A 212 9.13 -10.66 17.68
CA LYS A 212 10.11 -11.73 17.91
C LYS A 212 10.15 -12.72 16.74
N LEU A 213 8.99 -13.15 16.26
CA LEU A 213 8.88 -14.05 15.10
C LEU A 213 9.49 -13.44 13.84
N LEU A 214 9.03 -12.24 13.46
CA LEU A 214 9.44 -11.59 12.21
C LEU A 214 10.92 -11.21 12.23
N SER A 215 11.41 -10.65 13.33
CA SER A 215 12.84 -10.35 13.51
C SER A 215 13.69 -11.62 13.41
N THR A 216 13.22 -12.73 13.99
CA THR A 216 13.95 -14.01 13.91
C THR A 216 14.00 -14.54 12.47
N LEU A 217 12.91 -14.45 11.72
CA LEU A 217 12.89 -14.84 10.30
C LEU A 217 13.92 -14.03 9.49
N TRP A 218 13.92 -12.70 9.66
CA TRP A 218 14.84 -11.81 8.96
C TRP A 218 16.30 -12.03 9.38
N ILE A 219 16.58 -12.19 10.68
CA ILE A 219 17.93 -12.46 11.20
C ILE A 219 18.46 -13.80 10.67
N ASN A 220 17.63 -14.84 10.66
CA ASN A 220 18.04 -16.16 10.15
C ASN A 220 18.35 -16.12 8.65
N PHE A 221 17.51 -15.43 7.87
CA PHE A 221 17.76 -15.22 6.46
C PHE A 221 19.08 -14.46 6.25
N ALA A 222 19.30 -13.35 6.97
CA ALA A 222 20.53 -12.57 6.88
C ALA A 222 21.79 -13.37 7.28
N LYS A 223 21.69 -14.24 8.29
CA LYS A 223 22.83 -15.05 8.76
C LYS A 223 23.16 -16.24 7.86
N THR A 224 22.16 -16.83 7.22
CA THR A 224 22.31 -18.18 6.63
C THR A 224 21.91 -18.27 5.16
N GLY A 225 21.23 -17.27 4.61
CA GLY A 225 20.62 -17.34 3.28
C GLY A 225 19.38 -18.23 3.20
N TYR A 226 19.05 -18.96 4.27
CA TYR A 226 17.84 -19.78 4.35
C TYR A 226 16.74 -18.99 5.05
N GLY A 227 15.60 -18.82 4.38
CA GLY A 227 14.38 -18.27 4.98
C GLY A 227 13.73 -19.20 6.00
N THR A 228 14.47 -20.17 6.57
CA THR A 228 13.92 -21.16 7.47
C THR A 228 13.79 -20.64 8.89
N TYR A 229 12.62 -20.87 9.47
CA TYR A 229 12.45 -21.00 10.91
C TYR A 229 13.09 -22.33 11.34
N LYS A 230 14.41 -22.34 11.63
CA LYS A 230 15.02 -23.44 12.38
C LYS A 230 15.10 -23.04 13.85
N LEU A 231 13.94 -22.76 14.44
CA LEU A 231 13.86 -22.54 15.88
C LEU A 231 13.74 -23.90 16.56
N TYR A 232 14.89 -24.54 16.77
CA TYR A 232 15.03 -25.49 17.86
C TYR A 232 14.78 -24.75 19.17
N LEU A 233 13.74 -25.15 19.90
CA LEU A 233 13.58 -25.22 21.37
C LEU A 233 14.01 -24.06 22.30
N SER A 234 14.91 -23.14 21.95
CA SER A 234 15.57 -22.25 22.91
C SER A 234 14.82 -20.96 23.23
N VAL A 235 13.92 -20.50 22.35
CA VAL A 235 13.26 -19.20 22.52
C VAL A 235 12.00 -19.28 23.40
N LEU A 236 11.38 -20.47 23.48
CA LEU A 236 10.29 -20.74 24.43
C LEU A 236 10.81 -20.96 25.86
N ILE A 237 12.07 -21.42 26.02
CA ILE A 237 12.67 -21.68 27.34
C ILE A 237 13.03 -20.38 28.07
N LEU A 238 13.34 -19.29 27.36
CA LEU A 238 13.79 -18.05 28.00
C LEU A 238 12.68 -17.13 28.51
N SER A 239 11.40 -17.45 28.28
CA SER A 239 10.28 -16.56 28.65
C SER A 239 9.18 -17.19 29.50
N ASN A 240 9.24 -18.49 29.82
CA ASN A 240 8.33 -19.09 30.81
C ASN A 240 8.90 -20.42 31.36
N PRO A 241 9.15 -20.55 32.68
CA PRO A 241 9.59 -21.80 33.30
C PRO A 241 8.47 -22.87 33.40
N THR A 242 7.25 -22.55 32.94
CA THR A 242 6.13 -23.48 32.86
C THR A 242 5.67 -23.61 31.40
N PRO A 243 5.95 -24.75 30.73
CA PRO A 243 5.56 -24.97 29.35
C PRO A 243 4.09 -25.38 29.29
N THR A 244 3.18 -24.43 29.41
CA THR A 244 1.78 -24.65 29.06
C THR A 244 1.53 -24.24 27.62
N THR A 245 1.42 -25.27 26.79
CA THR A 245 0.92 -25.34 25.40
C THR A 245 1.97 -25.54 24.30
N ASN A 246 1.82 -26.71 23.67
CA ASN A 246 2.54 -27.24 22.53
C ASN A 246 2.35 -26.42 21.24
N ALA A 247 2.63 -25.12 21.23
CA ALA A 247 2.66 -24.34 19.99
C ALA A 247 4.00 -24.59 19.27
N SER A 248 4.19 -25.83 18.81
CA SER A 248 5.21 -26.13 17.81
C SER A 248 4.76 -25.50 16.50
N ILE A 249 5.36 -24.36 16.13
CA ILE A 249 5.27 -23.85 14.75
C ILE A 249 5.97 -24.90 13.88
N LYS A 250 5.18 -25.83 13.32
CA LYS A 250 5.67 -26.96 12.51
C LYS A 250 6.06 -26.54 11.09
N THR A 251 5.75 -25.31 10.71
CA THR A 251 5.85 -24.86 9.32
C THR A 251 7.27 -24.38 9.02
N LYS A 252 7.97 -25.14 8.19
CA LYS A 252 9.25 -24.75 7.61
C LYS A 252 8.97 -23.96 6.34
N SER A 253 9.43 -22.71 6.29
CA SER A 253 9.50 -21.94 5.04
C SER A 253 10.39 -22.65 4.02
N VAL A 254 9.88 -22.84 2.82
CA VAL A 254 10.58 -23.45 1.70
C VAL A 254 10.76 -22.42 0.58
N PRO A 255 11.85 -22.50 -0.20
CA PRO A 255 12.00 -21.63 -1.35
C PRO A 255 10.91 -21.90 -2.38
N VAL A 256 10.59 -20.88 -3.16
CA VAL A 256 9.74 -21.01 -4.35
C VAL A 256 10.40 -21.99 -5.29
N SER A 257 9.68 -23.05 -5.64
CA SER A 257 10.22 -24.20 -6.39
C SER A 257 9.41 -24.56 -7.62
N SER A 258 8.20 -23.99 -7.76
CA SER A 258 7.36 -24.20 -8.92
C SER A 258 6.75 -22.90 -9.45
N ASN A 259 6.11 -23.01 -10.61
CA ASN A 259 5.32 -21.92 -11.19
C ASN A 259 4.08 -21.57 -10.36
N ASN A 260 3.76 -22.34 -9.30
CA ASN A 260 2.66 -22.04 -8.39
C ASN A 260 3.03 -20.98 -7.35
N MET A 261 4.28 -20.50 -7.30
CA MET A 261 4.68 -19.37 -6.44
C MET A 261 4.44 -19.65 -4.96
N GLU A 262 5.10 -20.69 -4.41
CA GLU A 262 4.96 -21.03 -3.00
C GLU A 262 5.35 -19.86 -2.09
N TYR A 263 4.56 -19.60 -1.06
CA TYR A 263 4.81 -18.51 -0.13
C TYR A 263 4.44 -18.89 1.30
N LEU A 264 5.19 -18.33 2.24
CA LEU A 264 4.87 -18.43 3.66
C LEU A 264 3.78 -17.39 4.00
N PHE A 265 2.60 -17.86 4.38
CA PHE A 265 1.57 -17.01 4.95
C PHE A 265 1.79 -16.87 6.46
N ILE A 266 2.07 -15.64 6.90
CA ILE A 266 2.26 -15.31 8.31
C ILE A 266 0.96 -14.68 8.81
N LYS A 267 0.05 -15.51 9.32
CA LYS A 267 -1.26 -15.05 9.78
C LYS A 267 -1.18 -14.43 11.18
N ASN A 268 -0.44 -15.07 12.08
CA ASN A 268 -0.13 -14.56 13.41
C ASN A 268 1.13 -15.23 13.98
N ASN A 269 1.43 -14.99 15.25
CA ASN A 269 2.64 -15.47 15.93
C ASN A 269 2.68 -16.99 16.16
N GLU A 270 1.57 -17.70 15.94
CA GLU A 270 1.41 -19.15 16.16
C GLU A 270 1.00 -19.91 14.88
N ASP A 271 0.40 -19.21 13.92
CA ASP A 271 -0.19 -19.75 12.70
C ASP A 271 0.60 -19.26 11.48
N LEU A 272 1.52 -20.11 11.03
CA LEU A 272 2.29 -19.95 9.81
C LEU A 272 1.98 -21.11 8.87
N GLU A 273 1.71 -20.82 7.61
CA GLU A 273 1.30 -21.84 6.64
C GLU A 273 2.03 -21.65 5.31
N MET A 274 2.54 -22.73 4.72
CA MET A 274 2.97 -22.68 3.32
C MET A 274 1.75 -22.78 2.42
N ARG A 275 1.58 -21.80 1.55
CA ARG A 275 0.51 -21.74 0.55
C ARG A 275 1.11 -21.55 -0.83
N ASP A 276 0.28 -21.64 -1.85
CA ASP A 276 0.66 -21.36 -3.23
C ASP A 276 -0.45 -20.54 -3.92
N LYS A 277 -0.17 -20.08 -5.15
CA LYS A 277 -1.12 -19.39 -6.02
C LYS A 277 -1.72 -18.11 -5.44
N LEU A 278 -0.87 -17.28 -4.82
CA LEU A 278 -1.27 -15.98 -4.26
C LEU A 278 -2.02 -15.15 -5.31
N ASN A 279 -3.34 -14.99 -5.11
CA ASN A 279 -4.24 -14.22 -5.99
C ASN A 279 -4.13 -14.60 -7.48
N ALA A 280 -3.95 -15.88 -7.80
CA ALA A 280 -3.64 -16.35 -9.16
C ALA A 280 -4.59 -15.83 -10.26
N GLU A 281 -5.91 -15.76 -9.99
CA GLU A 281 -6.88 -15.22 -10.95
C GLU A 281 -6.62 -13.74 -11.27
N ARG A 282 -6.36 -12.92 -10.24
CA ARG A 282 -6.09 -11.48 -10.41
C ARG A 282 -4.74 -11.25 -11.07
N ILE A 283 -3.74 -12.05 -10.71
CA ILE A 283 -2.43 -12.03 -11.38
C ILE A 283 -2.58 -12.36 -12.88
N ASN A 284 -3.36 -13.40 -13.23
CA ASN A 284 -3.59 -13.77 -14.62
C ASN A 284 -4.35 -12.68 -15.39
N PHE A 285 -5.32 -12.03 -14.75
CA PHE A 285 -5.97 -10.85 -15.32
C PHE A 285 -4.95 -9.74 -15.64
N TRP A 286 -4.11 -9.34 -14.67
CA TRP A 286 -3.11 -8.28 -14.91
C TRP A 286 -2.07 -8.65 -15.95
N LYS A 287 -1.68 -9.92 -16.04
CA LYS A 287 -0.82 -10.43 -17.14
C LYS A 287 -1.45 -10.20 -18.51
N SER A 288 -2.77 -10.28 -18.62
CA SER A 288 -3.49 -10.11 -19.89
C SER A 288 -3.65 -8.65 -20.35
N VAL A 289 -3.59 -7.68 -19.43
CA VAL A 289 -3.90 -6.26 -19.74
C VAL A 289 -2.74 -5.28 -19.55
N ALA A 290 -1.70 -5.65 -18.81
CA ALA A 290 -0.67 -4.72 -18.37
C ALA A 290 0.78 -5.22 -18.52
N PHE A 291 1.02 -6.47 -18.95
CA PHE A 291 2.35 -7.08 -18.82
C PHE A 291 2.93 -7.71 -20.10
N ASN A 292 4.27 -7.84 -20.12
CA ASN A 292 5.10 -8.69 -21.00
C ASN A 292 5.64 -8.14 -22.34
N SER A 293 6.16 -6.91 -22.43
CA SER A 293 7.28 -6.69 -23.37
C SER A 293 8.62 -6.76 -22.62
N ARG A 294 8.73 -6.07 -21.48
CA ARG A 294 9.99 -5.94 -20.76
C ARG A 294 10.42 -7.17 -19.96
N LEU A 295 9.50 -8.00 -19.44
CA LEU A 295 9.89 -9.22 -18.71
C LEU A 295 10.62 -10.25 -19.58
N GLU A 296 10.31 -10.29 -20.87
CA GLU A 296 10.97 -11.18 -21.83
C GLU A 296 12.38 -10.69 -22.18
N SER A 297 12.61 -9.37 -22.18
CA SER A 297 13.92 -8.77 -22.43
C SER A 297 14.78 -8.58 -21.17
N ILE A 298 14.20 -8.73 -19.96
CA ILE A 298 14.90 -8.44 -18.69
C ILE A 298 16.04 -9.43 -18.39
N LYS A 299 16.07 -10.57 -19.07
CA LYS A 299 17.14 -11.56 -18.94
C LYS A 299 18.52 -10.93 -19.16
N ASP A 300 18.62 -9.95 -20.05
CA ASP A 300 19.88 -9.29 -20.38
C ASP A 300 20.30 -8.20 -19.36
N GLU A 301 19.43 -7.88 -18.39
CA GLU A 301 19.67 -6.91 -17.30
C GLU A 301 20.03 -7.58 -15.95
N LEU A 302 20.03 -8.92 -15.86
CA LEU A 302 20.29 -9.72 -14.64
C LEU A 302 21.64 -10.42 -14.68
#